data_AF-E0U890-F1
#
_entry.id   AF-E0U890-F1
#
_cell.length_a   1.000
_cell.length_b   1.000
_cell.length_c   1.000
_cell.angle_alpha   90.00
_cell.angle_beta   90.00
_cell.angle_gamma   90.00
#
_symmetry.space_group_name_H-M   'P 1'
#
loop_
_entity.id
_entity.type
_entity.pdbx_description
1 polymer ?
#
loop_
_entity_poly.entity_id
_entity_poly.type
_entity_poly.pdbx_seq_one_letter_code
_entity_poly.pdbx_strand_id
1 'polypeptide(L)'
;MKNTTQVWTLLASVVGGALIGMPAAQAASYNSSFVTPVNPIPGAGIPTPKQVPGKEYVDSPNKDQNGAANAGQSLLWDGNGGVANGNDFGDQEVDALANHADALFYAVIHNQAALLFSTEGDGRAPILSESITGAGAIWATAAQIDANGVNDLDGLEVWGPEGVPDSDRYSLVGDPNGISVYALGGTPLITTSQIAAAIGRPELESQIDLDALMVYEPLSTILFSIRPIDNVFDGGEIWTWNGVGAAQFLNHGGHLWNTAFDVRGTFGTTSENVDGLEAVATPEPMTILGVATSLGFGTFFKRQKQNSSKK
;
A
#
# COMPACT_ATOMS: atom_id res chain seq x y z
N MET A 1 -47.25 -54.27 39.80
CA MET A 1 -46.02 -55.03 39.54
C MET A 1 -45.52 -54.68 38.14
N LYS A 2 -44.19 -54.65 37.97
CA LYS A 2 -43.40 -54.33 36.77
C LYS A 2 -43.01 -52.86 36.58
N ASN A 3 -41.96 -52.48 37.32
CA ASN A 3 -40.94 -51.51 36.94
C ASN A 3 -40.37 -51.84 35.55
N THR A 4 -40.10 -50.81 34.74
CA THR A 4 -39.16 -50.93 33.61
C THR A 4 -38.36 -49.64 33.51
N THR A 5 -37.23 -49.63 34.23
CA THR A 5 -36.19 -48.61 34.17
C THR A 5 -35.46 -48.79 32.83
N GLN A 6 -35.61 -47.85 31.90
CA GLN A 6 -34.78 -47.79 30.70
C GLN A 6 -33.42 -47.19 31.07
N VAL A 7 -32.38 -48.02 30.98
CA VAL A 7 -30.98 -47.64 31.09
C VAL A 7 -30.54 -47.10 29.73
N TRP A 8 -30.17 -45.82 29.65
CA TRP A 8 -29.48 -45.25 28.50
C TRP A 8 -27.98 -45.53 28.65
N THR A 9 -27.45 -46.41 27.80
CA THR A 9 -26.01 -46.63 27.65
C THR A 9 -25.45 -45.57 26.70
N LEU A 10 -24.66 -44.63 27.23
CA LEU A 10 -23.91 -43.66 26.44
C LEU A 10 -22.69 -44.36 25.81
N LEU A 11 -22.70 -44.56 24.50
CA LEU A 11 -21.53 -44.97 23.72
C LEU A 11 -20.72 -43.71 23.37
N ALA A 12 -19.65 -43.44 24.14
CA ALA A 12 -18.65 -42.45 23.76
C ALA A 12 -17.71 -43.08 22.72
N SER A 13 -17.94 -42.80 21.43
CA SER A 13 -16.97 -43.09 20.38
C SER A 13 -15.86 -42.04 20.41
N VAL A 14 -14.68 -42.46 20.86
CA VAL A 14 -13.42 -41.71 20.69
C VAL A 14 -13.10 -41.67 19.20
N VAL A 15 -13.41 -40.55 18.54
CA VAL A 15 -12.87 -40.24 17.21
C VAL A 15 -11.53 -39.55 17.46
N GLY A 16 -10.47 -40.36 17.53
CA GLY A 16 -9.09 -39.87 17.46
C GLY A 16 -8.81 -39.40 16.03
N GLY A 17 -9.21 -38.17 15.73
CA GLY A 17 -8.81 -37.49 14.51
C GLY A 17 -7.34 -37.09 14.63
N ALA A 18 -6.46 -37.77 13.88
CA ALA A 18 -5.11 -37.29 13.64
C ALA A 18 -5.21 -35.92 12.95
N LEU A 19 -4.87 -34.85 13.68
CA LEU A 19 -4.51 -33.57 13.09
C LEU A 19 -3.23 -33.81 12.28
N ILE A 20 -3.40 -34.14 11.00
CA ILE A 20 -2.32 -34.04 10.02
C ILE A 20 -2.00 -32.56 9.97
N GLY A 21 -0.90 -32.16 10.62
CA GLY A 21 -0.36 -30.82 10.47
C GLY A 21 -0.15 -30.57 8.99
N MET A 22 -0.97 -29.70 8.40
CA MET A 22 -0.65 -29.16 7.09
C MET A 22 0.71 -28.48 7.24
N PRO A 23 1.68 -28.76 6.34
CA PRO A 23 2.93 -28.02 6.35
C PRO A 23 2.59 -26.53 6.24
N ALA A 24 3.19 -25.71 7.11
CA ALA A 24 3.11 -24.26 6.98
C ALA A 24 3.45 -23.91 5.53
N ALA A 25 2.56 -23.18 4.85
CA ALA A 25 2.86 -22.67 3.53
C ALA A 25 4.17 -21.87 3.65
N GLN A 26 5.17 -22.27 2.89
CA GLN A 26 6.43 -21.54 2.86
C GLN A 26 6.15 -20.22 2.14
N ALA A 27 6.40 -19.09 2.81
CA ALA A 27 6.21 -17.76 2.25
C ALA A 27 6.86 -17.70 0.86
N ALA A 28 6.12 -17.18 -0.13
CA ALA A 28 6.70 -16.92 -1.44
C ALA A 28 7.85 -15.94 -1.25
N SER A 29 9.04 -16.32 -1.73
CA SER A 29 10.20 -15.44 -1.62
C SER A 29 9.98 -14.21 -2.48
N TYR A 30 10.17 -13.03 -1.90
CA TYR A 30 10.21 -11.76 -2.63
C TYR A 30 11.14 -11.88 -3.84
N ASN A 31 10.61 -11.63 -5.03
CA ASN A 31 11.35 -11.76 -6.28
C ASN A 31 11.19 -10.50 -7.14
N SER A 32 12.07 -9.54 -6.88
CA SER A 32 12.17 -8.32 -7.69
C SER A 32 12.53 -8.64 -9.14
N SER A 33 11.75 -8.07 -10.06
CA SER A 33 12.05 -8.07 -11.50
C SER A 33 12.55 -6.73 -12.03
N PHE A 34 12.65 -5.70 -11.16
CA PHE A 34 13.09 -4.37 -11.54
C PHE A 34 14.59 -4.20 -11.29
N VAL A 35 15.29 -3.75 -12.34
CA VAL A 35 16.74 -3.51 -12.31
C VAL A 35 17.05 -2.01 -12.24
N THR A 36 16.06 -1.16 -12.52
CA THR A 36 16.19 0.30 -12.54
C THR A 36 14.96 0.94 -11.94
N PRO A 37 15.10 2.07 -11.22
CA PRO A 37 13.97 2.89 -10.81
C PRO A 37 13.11 3.25 -12.02
N VAL A 38 11.79 3.17 -11.84
CA VAL A 38 10.82 3.50 -12.87
C VAL A 38 10.01 4.67 -12.34
N ASN A 39 10.07 5.80 -13.04
CA ASN A 39 9.25 6.95 -12.69
C ASN A 39 7.85 6.76 -13.28
N PRO A 40 6.79 7.11 -12.54
CA PRO A 40 5.45 7.15 -13.09
C PRO A 40 5.25 8.37 -14.00
N ILE A 41 4.53 8.19 -15.10
CA ILE A 41 3.99 9.30 -15.93
C ILE A 41 2.51 9.46 -15.62
N PRO A 42 2.06 10.62 -15.10
CA PRO A 42 0.64 10.93 -14.94
C PRO A 42 -0.15 10.65 -16.22
N GLY A 43 -1.28 9.96 -16.09
CA GLY A 43 -2.17 9.64 -17.19
C GLY A 43 -3.28 8.68 -16.78
N ALA A 44 -4.16 8.38 -17.73
CA ALA A 44 -5.33 7.53 -17.51
C ALA A 44 -5.01 6.02 -17.39
N GLY A 45 -3.78 5.60 -17.73
CA GLY A 45 -3.42 4.19 -17.70
C GLY A 45 -3.07 3.72 -16.30
N ILE A 46 -3.69 2.62 -15.87
CA ILE A 46 -3.45 1.97 -14.59
C ILE A 46 -2.58 0.74 -14.85
N PRO A 47 -1.30 0.72 -14.43
CA PRO A 47 -0.45 -0.45 -14.55
C PRO A 47 -0.91 -1.55 -13.60
N THR A 48 -0.56 -2.80 -13.89
CA THR A 48 -0.77 -3.90 -12.93
C THR A 48 0.21 -3.80 -11.75
N PRO A 49 -0.07 -4.39 -10.58
CA PRO A 49 0.84 -4.31 -9.43
C PRO A 49 2.27 -4.75 -9.72
N LYS A 50 2.45 -5.75 -10.58
CA LYS A 50 3.76 -6.25 -11.02
C LYS A 50 4.57 -5.22 -11.83
N GLN A 51 3.90 -4.24 -12.44
CA GLN A 51 4.53 -3.21 -13.26
C GLN A 51 4.94 -1.98 -12.45
N VAL A 52 4.68 -1.97 -11.15
CA VAL A 52 4.99 -0.85 -10.26
C VAL A 52 6.04 -1.29 -9.23
N PRO A 53 7.21 -0.64 -9.17
CA PRO A 53 8.27 -0.98 -8.21
C PRO A 53 8.06 -0.35 -6.83
N GLY A 54 8.86 -0.80 -5.86
CA GLY A 54 9.11 -0.12 -4.59
C GLY A 54 8.03 -0.29 -3.51
N LYS A 55 6.92 -0.91 -3.87
CA LYS A 55 5.71 -0.98 -3.04
C LYS A 55 5.97 -1.55 -1.64
N GLU A 56 5.43 -0.86 -0.65
CA GLU A 56 5.35 -1.29 0.75
C GLU A 56 3.90 -1.29 1.22
N TYR A 57 3.61 -2.07 2.25
CA TYR A 57 2.33 -2.00 2.94
C TYR A 57 2.47 -2.35 4.43
N VAL A 58 1.45 -2.01 5.21
CA VAL A 58 1.21 -2.52 6.56
C VAL A 58 -0.15 -3.24 6.60
N ASP A 59 -0.27 -4.19 7.51
CA ASP A 59 -1.47 -5.03 7.70
C ASP A 59 -1.99 -4.77 9.12
N SER A 60 -3.28 -5.03 9.39
CA SER A 60 -3.88 -5.00 10.73
C SER A 60 -4.33 -6.39 11.17
N PRO A 61 -3.77 -6.99 12.24
CA PRO A 61 -2.57 -6.57 12.94
C PRO A 61 -1.30 -6.67 12.08
N ASN A 62 -0.32 -5.81 12.31
CA ASN A 62 0.96 -5.78 11.62
C ASN A 62 1.71 -7.10 11.83
N LYS A 63 2.48 -7.50 10.82
CA LYS A 63 3.16 -8.79 10.78
C LYS A 63 4.50 -8.73 10.05
N ASP A 64 5.36 -9.69 10.35
CA ASP A 64 6.58 -9.95 9.61
C ASP A 64 6.31 -10.75 8.32
N GLN A 65 7.34 -10.89 7.48
CA GLN A 65 7.30 -11.64 6.22
C GLN A 65 6.92 -13.13 6.38
N ASN A 66 6.95 -13.67 7.61
CA ASN A 66 6.54 -15.04 7.92
C ASN A 66 5.11 -15.11 8.46
N GLY A 67 4.41 -13.97 8.53
CA GLY A 67 3.07 -13.82 9.09
C GLY A 67 3.03 -13.82 10.62
N ALA A 68 4.16 -13.66 11.31
CA ALA A 68 4.19 -13.51 12.76
C ALA A 68 3.90 -12.06 13.15
N ALA A 69 3.07 -11.84 14.18
CA ALA A 69 2.72 -10.49 14.64
C ALA A 69 3.97 -9.65 14.97
N ASN A 70 4.02 -8.43 14.43
CA ASN A 70 5.07 -7.45 14.68
C ASN A 70 4.53 -6.04 14.41
N ALA A 71 4.10 -5.35 15.47
CA ALA A 71 3.31 -4.10 15.43
C ALA A 71 3.89 -2.99 14.53
N GLY A 72 5.21 -2.78 14.53
CA GLY A 72 5.83 -1.72 13.74
C GLY A 72 6.24 -2.12 12.32
N GLN A 73 6.02 -3.37 11.91
CA GLN A 73 6.62 -3.91 10.69
C GLN A 73 5.80 -3.57 9.45
N SER A 74 6.44 -2.89 8.51
CA SER A 74 5.99 -2.80 7.11
C SER A 74 6.57 -3.95 6.27
N LEU A 75 5.98 -4.22 5.12
CA LEU A 75 6.38 -5.28 4.21
C LEU A 75 6.54 -4.75 2.79
N LEU A 76 7.69 -5.01 2.19
CA LEU A 76 7.91 -4.89 0.75
C LEU A 76 7.15 -6.00 0.02
N TRP A 77 6.57 -5.71 -1.15
CA TRP A 77 5.89 -6.74 -1.95
C TRP A 77 6.10 -6.62 -3.47
N ASP A 78 6.16 -7.78 -4.15
CA ASP A 78 6.60 -7.88 -5.55
C ASP A 78 5.46 -7.93 -6.60
N GLY A 79 4.20 -7.90 -6.15
CA GLY A 79 3.02 -8.00 -6.99
C GLY A 79 2.71 -9.41 -7.52
N ASN A 80 3.44 -10.43 -7.06
CA ASN A 80 3.22 -11.86 -7.33
C ASN A 80 3.02 -12.67 -6.03
N GLY A 81 2.80 -11.99 -4.90
CA GLY A 81 2.59 -12.57 -3.58
C GLY A 81 3.87 -12.80 -2.77
N GLY A 82 5.04 -12.37 -3.27
CA GLY A 82 6.29 -12.43 -2.52
C GLY A 82 6.47 -11.20 -1.65
N VAL A 83 6.78 -11.41 -0.37
CA VAL A 83 7.01 -10.35 0.63
C VAL A 83 8.39 -10.43 1.28
N ALA A 84 8.89 -9.28 1.75
CA ALA A 84 10.09 -9.16 2.56
C ALA A 84 9.90 -8.10 3.65
N ASN A 85 10.59 -8.22 4.78
CA ASN A 85 10.53 -7.20 5.83
C ASN A 85 11.00 -5.83 5.31
N GLY A 86 10.18 -4.81 5.57
CA GLY A 86 10.45 -3.40 5.32
C GLY A 86 11.02 -2.68 6.55
N ASN A 87 10.65 -1.41 6.69
CA ASN A 87 10.93 -0.61 7.88
C ASN A 87 10.18 -1.12 9.13
N ASP A 88 10.79 -0.91 10.29
CA ASP A 88 10.21 -1.17 11.61
C ASP A 88 10.04 0.18 12.35
N PHE A 89 8.78 0.55 12.60
CA PHE A 89 8.37 1.81 13.22
C PHE A 89 8.21 1.73 14.74
N GLY A 90 8.52 0.58 15.35
CA GLY A 90 8.54 0.36 16.80
C GLY A 90 7.50 -0.65 17.30
N ASP A 91 7.13 -0.53 18.59
CA ASP A 91 6.26 -1.52 19.25
C ASP A 91 4.76 -1.20 19.13
N GLN A 92 4.37 -0.27 18.25
CA GLN A 92 2.99 0.19 18.06
C GLN A 92 2.53 -0.08 16.63
N GLU A 93 1.23 -0.33 16.52
CA GLU A 93 0.55 -0.61 15.26
C GLU A 93 0.60 0.61 14.34
N VAL A 94 0.98 0.38 13.08
CA VAL A 94 1.09 1.43 12.06
C VAL A 94 -0.21 1.52 11.29
N ASP A 95 -0.78 2.71 11.26
CA ASP A 95 -2.14 2.96 10.75
C ASP A 95 -2.17 3.75 9.44
N ALA A 96 -0.99 4.20 8.98
CA ALA A 96 -0.82 4.78 7.66
C ALA A 96 0.68 4.78 7.30
N LEU A 97 0.99 4.67 6.01
CA LEU A 97 2.33 4.82 5.46
C LEU A 97 2.34 5.81 4.31
N ALA A 98 3.45 6.52 4.16
CA ALA A 98 3.74 7.31 2.97
C ALA A 98 5.25 7.52 2.81
N ASN A 99 5.66 7.88 1.60
CA ASN A 99 6.96 8.51 1.37
C ASN A 99 6.81 10.03 1.59
N HIS A 100 7.85 10.70 2.05
CA HIS A 100 7.82 12.16 2.25
C HIS A 100 7.61 12.95 0.95
N ALA A 101 7.80 12.33 -0.21
CA ALA A 101 7.68 12.96 -1.51
C ALA A 101 7.05 12.03 -2.55
N ASP A 102 5.77 11.70 -2.36
CA ASP A 102 5.05 10.80 -3.27
C ASP A 102 5.04 11.33 -4.70
N ALA A 103 5.52 10.51 -5.64
CA ALA A 103 5.80 10.91 -7.01
C ALA A 103 4.55 11.41 -7.77
N LEU A 104 3.38 10.90 -7.40
CA LEU A 104 2.09 11.19 -8.03
C LEU A 104 1.16 12.04 -7.17
N PHE A 105 1.62 12.59 -6.05
CA PHE A 105 0.80 13.41 -5.14
C PHE A 105 0.00 14.49 -5.88
N TYR A 106 0.69 15.35 -6.64
CA TYR A 106 -0.02 16.39 -7.39
C TYR A 106 -0.86 15.85 -8.53
N ALA A 107 -0.49 14.72 -9.11
CA ALA A 107 -1.26 14.15 -10.20
C ALA A 107 -2.62 13.64 -9.69
N VAL A 108 -2.68 12.99 -8.53
CA VAL A 108 -3.94 12.48 -7.98
C VAL A 108 -4.88 13.61 -7.53
N ILE A 109 -4.37 14.66 -6.86
CA ILE A 109 -5.21 15.80 -6.43
C ILE A 109 -5.76 16.62 -7.61
N HIS A 110 -5.10 16.57 -8.77
CA HIS A 110 -5.57 17.23 -9.99
C HIS A 110 -6.31 16.27 -10.93
N ASN A 111 -6.66 15.06 -10.48
CA ASN A 111 -7.37 14.05 -11.25
C ASN A 111 -6.64 13.68 -12.56
N GLN A 112 -5.32 13.49 -12.49
CA GLN A 112 -4.41 13.17 -13.60
C GLN A 112 -3.72 11.80 -13.47
N ALA A 113 -3.78 11.17 -12.30
CA ALA A 113 -3.37 9.78 -12.07
C ALA A 113 -4.54 9.04 -11.42
N ALA A 114 -4.53 7.71 -11.40
CA ALA A 114 -5.54 6.96 -10.66
C ALA A 114 -5.25 7.02 -9.15
N LEU A 115 -6.31 7.10 -8.35
CA LEU A 115 -6.26 6.92 -6.90
C LEU A 115 -6.22 5.42 -6.59
N LEU A 116 -5.34 5.00 -5.70
CA LEU A 116 -5.35 3.69 -5.06
C LEU A 116 -5.80 3.86 -3.61
N PHE A 117 -6.61 2.93 -3.13
CA PHE A 117 -7.05 2.92 -1.74
C PHE A 117 -7.43 1.52 -1.25
N SER A 118 -7.39 1.32 0.06
CA SER A 118 -7.94 0.18 0.80
C SER A 118 -9.10 0.64 1.69
N THR A 119 -9.81 -0.32 2.31
CA THR A 119 -10.85 -0.02 3.29
C THR A 119 -10.88 -1.05 4.41
N GLU A 120 -11.32 -0.69 5.60
CA GLU A 120 -11.39 -1.63 6.74
C GLU A 120 -12.08 -2.97 6.38
N GLY A 121 -11.40 -4.06 6.71
CA GLY A 121 -11.80 -5.43 6.44
C GLY A 121 -11.64 -5.89 4.99
N ASP A 122 -10.69 -5.32 4.24
CA ASP A 122 -10.50 -5.54 2.80
C ASP A 122 -9.92 -6.91 2.37
N GLY A 123 -9.61 -7.83 3.31
CA GLY A 123 -8.69 -8.97 3.15
C GLY A 123 -8.83 -9.94 1.95
N ARG A 124 -9.80 -9.78 1.03
CA ARG A 124 -9.81 -10.47 -0.29
C ARG A 124 -9.44 -9.57 -1.48
N ALA A 125 -9.71 -8.27 -1.41
CA ALA A 125 -9.47 -7.29 -2.46
C ALA A 125 -8.83 -6.02 -1.86
N PRO A 126 -7.61 -6.15 -1.29
CA PRO A 126 -7.03 -5.14 -0.43
C PRO A 126 -6.80 -3.79 -1.10
N ILE A 127 -6.46 -3.76 -2.39
CA ILE A 127 -6.22 -2.46 -3.05
C ILE A 127 -7.14 -2.30 -4.23
N LEU A 128 -7.99 -1.29 -4.11
CA LEU A 128 -8.86 -0.79 -5.14
C LEU A 128 -8.20 0.37 -5.87
N SER A 129 -8.69 0.62 -7.08
CA SER A 129 -8.31 1.78 -7.89
C SER A 129 -9.55 2.54 -8.31
N GLU A 130 -9.46 3.85 -8.29
CA GLU A 130 -10.37 4.74 -8.98
C GLU A 130 -9.61 5.45 -10.12
N SER A 131 -10.08 5.26 -11.36
CA SER A 131 -9.54 6.00 -12.50
C SER A 131 -9.92 7.49 -12.47
N ILE A 132 -9.23 8.30 -13.27
CA ILE A 132 -9.56 9.72 -13.46
C ILE A 132 -10.98 10.02 -14.00
N THR A 133 -11.72 8.97 -14.39
CA THR A 133 -13.11 9.05 -14.87
C THR A 133 -14.13 8.50 -13.87
N GLY A 134 -13.68 8.06 -12.69
CA GLY A 134 -14.50 7.49 -11.63
C GLY A 134 -14.80 6.00 -11.76
N ALA A 135 -14.20 5.32 -12.75
CA ALA A 135 -14.32 3.89 -12.86
C ALA A 135 -13.48 3.19 -11.78
N GLY A 136 -14.13 2.40 -10.93
CA GLY A 136 -13.51 1.55 -9.92
C GLY A 136 -13.07 0.19 -10.43
N ALA A 137 -11.96 -0.35 -9.93
CA ALA A 137 -11.50 -1.71 -10.18
C ALA A 137 -10.62 -2.24 -9.04
N ILE A 138 -10.53 -3.57 -8.90
CA ILE A 138 -9.51 -4.20 -8.05
C ILE A 138 -8.15 -4.03 -8.72
N TRP A 139 -7.22 -3.37 -8.05
CA TRP A 139 -5.84 -3.21 -8.52
C TRP A 139 -4.97 -4.37 -8.07
N ALA A 140 -5.02 -4.73 -6.78
CA ALA A 140 -4.30 -5.86 -6.20
C ALA A 140 -5.21 -6.72 -5.34
N THR A 141 -5.13 -8.04 -5.55
CA THR A 141 -5.74 -9.05 -4.67
C THR A 141 -4.79 -9.40 -3.52
N ALA A 142 -5.32 -9.96 -2.43
CA ALA A 142 -4.49 -10.37 -1.29
C ALA A 142 -3.35 -11.31 -1.71
N ALA A 143 -3.62 -12.26 -2.61
CA ALA A 143 -2.61 -13.20 -3.13
C ALA A 143 -1.53 -12.54 -4.00
N GLN A 144 -1.79 -11.37 -4.58
CA GLN A 144 -0.77 -10.61 -5.32
C GLN A 144 0.12 -9.78 -4.39
N ILE A 145 -0.40 -9.39 -3.21
CA ILE A 145 0.35 -8.67 -2.18
C ILE A 145 1.19 -9.66 -1.37
N ASP A 146 0.53 -10.59 -0.68
CA ASP A 146 1.15 -11.59 0.17
C ASP A 146 0.47 -12.95 -0.04
N ALA A 147 1.23 -13.94 -0.48
CA ALA A 147 0.74 -15.30 -0.68
C ALA A 147 0.26 -15.97 0.63
N ASN A 148 0.66 -15.44 1.79
CA ASN A 148 0.18 -15.87 3.10
C ASN A 148 -1.13 -15.17 3.52
N GLY A 149 -1.63 -14.23 2.72
CA GLY A 149 -2.86 -13.47 2.93
C GLY A 149 -2.60 -12.04 3.41
N VAL A 150 -3.62 -11.20 3.32
CA VAL A 150 -3.69 -9.84 3.90
C VAL A 150 -4.97 -9.83 4.72
N ASN A 151 -4.94 -9.30 5.94
CA ASN A 151 -6.10 -9.25 6.81
C ASN A 151 -6.88 -7.96 6.59
N ASP A 152 -6.18 -6.83 6.70
CA ASP A 152 -6.70 -5.47 6.61
C ASP A 152 -5.54 -4.52 6.26
N LEU A 153 -5.54 -3.92 5.07
CA LEU A 153 -4.42 -3.07 4.66
C LEU A 153 -4.58 -1.65 5.20
N ASP A 154 -3.80 -1.33 6.25
CA ASP A 154 -3.81 -0.03 6.96
C ASP A 154 -2.75 0.95 6.45
N GLY A 155 -2.04 0.64 5.37
CA GLY A 155 -1.10 1.60 4.82
C GLY A 155 -0.44 1.09 3.57
N LEU A 156 -0.26 2.00 2.63
CA LEU A 156 0.19 1.71 1.29
C LEU A 156 1.24 2.73 0.87
N GLU A 157 2.41 2.26 0.48
CA GLU A 157 3.34 3.04 -0.33
C GLU A 157 3.43 2.38 -1.71
N VAL A 158 3.46 3.22 -2.74
CA VAL A 158 3.80 2.79 -4.09
C VAL A 158 4.74 3.81 -4.70
N TRP A 159 5.71 3.32 -5.48
CA TRP A 159 6.73 4.08 -6.21
C TRP A 159 7.99 4.44 -5.40
N GLY A 160 8.76 3.40 -5.07
CA GLY A 160 10.12 3.53 -4.55
C GLY A 160 11.17 2.75 -5.35
N PRO A 161 12.43 2.76 -4.90
CA PRO A 161 13.43 1.81 -5.33
C PRO A 161 13.03 0.38 -4.92
N GLU A 162 12.89 -0.51 -5.91
CA GLU A 162 12.48 -1.89 -5.66
C GLU A 162 13.38 -2.63 -4.64
N GLY A 163 12.74 -3.25 -3.65
CA GLY A 163 13.41 -4.04 -2.62
C GLY A 163 14.15 -3.20 -1.56
N VAL A 164 13.90 -1.88 -1.55
CA VAL A 164 14.44 -0.96 -0.55
C VAL A 164 13.28 -0.31 0.18
N PRO A 165 13.19 -0.47 1.51
CA PRO A 165 12.19 0.25 2.30
C PRO A 165 12.48 1.75 2.25
N ASP A 166 11.50 2.54 1.84
CA ASP A 166 11.62 4.00 1.70
C ASP A 166 10.42 4.79 2.22
N SER A 167 9.36 4.10 2.68
CA SER A 167 8.31 4.68 3.49
C SER A 167 8.90 5.33 4.74
N ASP A 168 8.80 6.64 4.85
CA ASP A 168 9.45 7.41 5.91
C ASP A 168 8.51 8.40 6.62
N ARG A 169 7.21 8.35 6.30
CA ARG A 169 6.12 9.01 7.02
C ARG A 169 5.12 7.96 7.46
N TYR A 170 4.60 8.08 8.67
CA TYR A 170 3.66 7.10 9.21
C TYR A 170 2.72 7.69 10.25
N SER A 171 1.57 7.02 10.41
CA SER A 171 0.63 7.19 11.53
C SER A 171 0.68 5.96 12.44
N LEU A 172 0.17 6.09 13.66
CA LEU A 172 0.03 4.99 14.62
C LEU A 172 -1.41 4.93 15.10
N VAL A 173 -1.94 3.73 15.31
CA VAL A 173 -3.34 3.54 15.72
C VAL A 173 -3.67 4.35 16.97
N GLY A 174 -4.71 5.17 16.86
CA GLY A 174 -5.22 6.07 17.90
C GLY A 174 -4.44 7.37 18.08
N ASP A 175 -3.54 7.72 17.16
CA ASP A 175 -2.71 8.93 17.16
C ASP A 175 -2.10 9.27 18.55
N PRO A 176 -1.32 8.36 19.13
CA PRO A 176 -0.87 8.43 20.51
C PRO A 176 -0.08 9.71 20.78
N ASN A 177 -0.28 10.28 21.97
CA ASN A 177 0.31 11.57 22.38
C ASN A 177 -0.17 12.78 21.55
N GLY A 178 -1.27 12.64 20.80
CA GLY A 178 -1.86 13.70 19.98
C GLY A 178 -1.04 13.99 18.73
N ILE A 179 -0.36 12.99 18.17
CA ILE A 179 0.45 13.09 16.97
C ILE A 179 -0.16 12.18 15.91
N SER A 180 -0.52 12.76 14.76
CA SER A 180 -1.11 12.04 13.62
C SER A 180 -0.09 11.66 12.56
N VAL A 181 1.04 12.36 12.47
CA VAL A 181 2.11 12.01 11.52
C VAL A 181 3.47 12.11 12.18
N TYR A 182 4.22 11.03 12.05
CA TYR A 182 5.63 10.91 12.43
C TYR A 182 6.52 10.81 11.19
N ALA A 183 7.75 11.32 11.30
CA ALA A 183 8.85 10.94 10.41
C ALA A 183 9.52 9.66 10.92
N LEU A 184 10.17 8.93 10.02
CA LEU A 184 11.02 7.78 10.37
C LEU A 184 11.96 8.13 11.53
N GLY A 185 12.00 7.24 12.53
CA GLY A 185 12.70 7.48 13.80
C GLY A 185 11.86 8.19 14.87
N GLY A 186 10.56 8.39 14.64
CA GLY A 186 9.59 8.84 15.65
C GLY A 186 9.57 10.35 15.90
N THR A 187 10.04 11.16 14.95
CA THR A 187 9.95 12.62 15.08
C THR A 187 8.53 13.08 14.77
N PRO A 188 7.82 13.77 15.68
CA PRO A 188 6.46 14.24 15.41
C PRO A 188 6.46 15.36 14.37
N LEU A 189 5.54 15.29 13.40
CA LEU A 189 5.41 16.27 12.31
C LEU A 189 4.06 16.99 12.33
N ILE A 190 2.96 16.25 12.46
CA ILE A 190 1.60 16.78 12.44
C ILE A 190 0.84 16.26 13.66
N THR A 191 0.12 17.14 14.35
CA THR A 191 -0.67 16.80 15.54
C THR A 191 -2.14 16.60 15.21
N THR A 192 -2.84 15.85 16.07
CA THR A 192 -4.31 15.68 16.00
C THR A 192 -5.03 17.03 16.07
N SER A 193 -4.51 17.96 16.87
CA SER A 193 -5.04 19.33 16.96
C SER A 193 -4.94 20.09 15.63
N GLN A 194 -3.84 19.90 14.88
CA GLN A 194 -3.68 20.49 13.56
C GLN A 194 -4.67 19.88 12.55
N ILE A 195 -4.85 18.56 12.55
CA ILE A 195 -5.84 17.89 11.69
C ILE A 195 -7.26 18.34 12.03
N ALA A 196 -7.65 18.31 13.31
CA ALA A 196 -8.97 18.75 13.78
C ALA A 196 -9.26 20.20 13.40
N ALA A 197 -8.27 21.10 13.53
CA ALA A 197 -8.40 22.48 13.08
C ALA A 197 -8.51 22.59 11.55
N ALA A 198 -7.74 21.81 10.79
CA ALA A 198 -7.74 21.82 9.34
C ALA A 198 -9.09 21.36 8.76
N ILE A 199 -9.71 20.33 9.33
CA ILE A 199 -11.05 19.88 8.92
C ILE A 199 -12.18 20.76 9.48
N GLY A 200 -11.84 21.83 10.21
CA GLY A 200 -12.78 22.81 10.74
C GLY A 200 -13.58 22.34 11.96
N ARG A 201 -13.10 21.31 12.66
CA ARG A 201 -13.74 20.67 13.81
C ARG A 201 -12.77 20.54 15.00
N PRO A 202 -12.22 21.64 15.53
CA PRO A 202 -11.23 21.58 16.61
C PRO A 202 -11.74 20.90 17.89
N GLU A 203 -13.06 20.82 18.08
CA GLU A 203 -13.66 20.08 19.19
C GLU A 203 -13.54 18.56 19.09
N LEU A 204 -13.11 18.03 17.94
CA LEU A 204 -12.90 16.60 17.70
C LEU A 204 -11.45 16.15 17.88
N GLU A 205 -10.54 17.00 18.38
CA GLU A 205 -9.11 16.69 18.54
C GLU A 205 -8.82 15.32 19.19
N SER A 206 -9.57 14.94 20.23
CA SER A 206 -9.37 13.66 20.93
C SER A 206 -9.97 12.44 20.23
N GLN A 207 -10.58 12.63 19.07
CA GLN A 207 -11.21 11.60 18.24
C GLN A 207 -10.54 11.49 16.87
N ILE A 208 -9.53 12.33 16.58
CA ILE A 208 -8.74 12.19 15.36
C ILE A 208 -7.87 10.94 15.51
N ASP A 209 -7.92 10.13 14.46
CA ASP A 209 -7.15 8.92 14.23
C ASP A 209 -6.91 8.88 12.72
N LEU A 210 -5.65 8.89 12.26
CA LEU A 210 -5.32 9.04 10.85
C LEU A 210 -5.06 7.66 10.23
N ASP A 211 -5.97 7.24 9.34
CA ASP A 211 -6.02 5.87 8.81
C ASP A 211 -5.41 5.76 7.40
N ALA A 212 -5.15 6.87 6.72
CA ALA A 212 -4.46 6.81 5.43
C ALA A 212 -3.72 8.10 5.11
N LEU A 213 -2.60 8.00 4.40
CA LEU A 213 -1.67 9.10 4.21
C LEU A 213 -1.01 9.07 2.84
N MET A 214 -0.87 10.24 2.22
CA MET A 214 0.18 10.56 1.24
C MET A 214 0.81 11.89 1.62
N VAL A 215 2.09 12.09 1.34
CA VAL A 215 2.84 13.29 1.70
C VAL A 215 3.61 13.85 0.51
N TYR A 216 3.61 15.19 0.44
CA TYR A 216 4.51 15.94 -0.43
C TYR A 216 5.26 17.03 0.33
N GLU A 217 6.55 16.80 0.52
CA GLU A 217 7.51 17.75 1.06
C GLU A 217 8.20 18.58 -0.03
N PRO A 218 8.69 19.80 0.30
CA PRO A 218 8.80 20.41 1.64
C PRO A 218 7.56 21.19 2.09
N LEU A 219 6.45 21.11 1.37
CA LEU A 219 5.28 21.95 1.64
C LEU A 219 4.38 21.42 2.76
N SER A 220 4.76 20.33 3.44
CA SER A 220 3.92 19.62 4.42
C SER A 220 2.50 19.41 3.91
N THR A 221 2.38 19.14 2.60
CA THR A 221 1.09 18.93 1.95
C THR A 221 0.77 17.46 2.08
N ILE A 222 -0.44 17.15 2.55
CA ILE A 222 -0.88 15.79 2.79
C ILE A 222 -2.22 15.53 2.10
N LEU A 223 -2.38 14.29 1.67
CA LEU A 223 -3.66 13.68 1.36
C LEU A 223 -3.92 12.69 2.50
N PHE A 224 -5.11 12.69 3.11
CA PHE A 224 -5.36 11.83 4.25
C PHE A 224 -6.82 11.42 4.40
N SER A 225 -7.02 10.32 5.11
CA SER A 225 -8.27 9.82 5.67
C SER A 225 -8.22 9.88 7.20
N ILE A 226 -9.35 9.77 7.88
CA ILE A 226 -9.43 9.57 9.33
C ILE A 226 -10.46 8.50 9.64
N ARG A 227 -10.27 7.78 10.75
CA ARG A 227 -11.23 6.80 11.27
C ARG A 227 -12.65 7.40 11.41
N PRO A 228 -13.72 6.59 11.28
CA PRO A 228 -15.07 7.10 11.39
C PRO A 228 -15.31 7.74 12.76
N ILE A 229 -15.88 8.94 12.75
CA ILE A 229 -16.30 9.66 13.95
C ILE A 229 -17.82 9.64 13.99
N ASP A 230 -18.37 8.93 14.98
CA ASP A 230 -19.81 8.70 15.15
C ASP A 230 -20.68 9.94 14.87
N ASN A 231 -21.57 9.83 13.89
CA ASN A 231 -22.51 10.88 13.45
C ASN A 231 -21.86 12.14 12.85
N VAL A 232 -20.57 12.09 12.50
CA VAL A 232 -19.85 13.22 11.92
C VAL A 232 -19.19 12.85 10.60
N PHE A 233 -18.32 11.85 10.61
CA PHE A 233 -17.55 11.37 9.47
C PHE A 233 -17.69 9.86 9.42
N ASP A 234 -17.86 9.30 8.22
CA ASP A 234 -18.03 7.86 8.04
C ASP A 234 -16.73 7.12 7.72
N GLY A 235 -15.62 7.86 7.61
CA GLY A 235 -14.29 7.34 7.28
C GLY A 235 -14.04 7.22 5.78
N GLY A 236 -15.04 7.51 4.94
CA GLY A 236 -14.91 7.52 3.48
C GLY A 236 -14.37 8.83 2.93
N GLU A 237 -14.11 9.81 3.79
CA GLU A 237 -13.64 11.12 3.38
C GLU A 237 -12.14 11.13 3.10
N ILE A 238 -11.76 11.77 1.99
CA ILE A 238 -10.35 12.03 1.67
C ILE A 238 -10.15 13.54 1.61
N TRP A 239 -9.21 14.04 2.41
CA TRP A 239 -8.87 15.45 2.47
C TRP A 239 -7.52 15.74 1.83
N THR A 240 -7.43 16.90 1.19
CA THR A 240 -6.19 17.56 0.80
C THR A 240 -5.93 18.72 1.75
N TRP A 241 -4.71 18.81 2.29
CA TRP A 241 -4.30 19.91 3.13
C TRP A 241 -2.86 20.34 2.84
N ASN A 242 -2.61 21.63 2.71
CA ASN A 242 -1.29 22.18 2.39
C ASN A 242 -0.53 22.70 3.62
N GLY A 243 -0.91 22.25 4.81
CA GLY A 243 -0.36 22.71 6.09
C GLY A 243 -0.89 24.07 6.57
N VAL A 244 -1.73 24.78 5.80
CA VAL A 244 -2.24 26.11 6.16
C VAL A 244 -3.73 26.27 5.84
N GLY A 245 -4.50 26.72 6.82
CA GLY A 245 -5.93 26.96 6.65
C GLY A 245 -6.74 25.66 6.65
N ALA A 246 -7.92 25.70 6.02
CA ALA A 246 -8.83 24.56 6.01
C ALA A 246 -8.43 23.53 4.95
N ALA A 247 -8.50 22.26 5.32
CA ALA A 247 -8.44 21.13 4.40
C ALA A 247 -9.66 21.14 3.46
N GLN A 248 -9.50 20.54 2.29
CA GLN A 248 -10.56 20.43 1.28
C GLN A 248 -10.77 18.97 0.92
N PHE A 249 -12.02 18.54 0.79
CA PHE A 249 -12.32 17.22 0.24
C PHE A 249 -11.71 17.06 -1.15
N LEU A 250 -11.14 15.90 -1.41
CA LEU A 250 -10.57 15.54 -2.69
C LEU A 250 -11.67 15.50 -3.76
N ASN A 251 -11.44 16.16 -4.89
CA ASN A 251 -12.27 16.04 -6.09
C ASN A 251 -11.55 15.14 -7.09
N HIS A 252 -11.97 13.88 -7.17
CA HIS A 252 -11.35 12.85 -8.00
C HIS A 252 -12.43 12.00 -8.67
N GLY A 253 -12.12 11.45 -9.85
CA GLY A 253 -13.06 10.56 -10.56
C GLY A 253 -14.40 11.20 -10.95
N GLY A 254 -14.53 12.53 -10.83
CA GLY A 254 -15.76 13.26 -11.12
C GLY A 254 -16.72 13.43 -9.93
N HIS A 255 -16.28 13.11 -8.71
CA HIS A 255 -17.05 13.35 -7.48
C HIS A 255 -16.16 13.90 -6.35
N LEU A 256 -16.79 14.31 -5.24
CA LEU A 256 -16.09 14.72 -4.03
C LEU A 256 -16.05 13.55 -3.05
N TRP A 257 -14.87 13.24 -2.54
CA TRP A 257 -14.64 12.27 -1.47
C TRP A 257 -15.00 12.89 -0.11
N ASN A 258 -16.29 12.93 0.20
CA ASN A 258 -16.86 13.47 1.45
C ASN A 258 -17.90 12.50 2.03
N THR A 259 -18.46 12.80 3.20
CA THR A 259 -19.45 11.94 3.92
C THR A 259 -20.72 11.62 3.12
N ALA A 260 -20.98 12.31 2.00
CA ALA A 260 -22.14 12.02 1.16
C ALA A 260 -21.83 10.98 0.07
N PHE A 261 -20.56 10.65 -0.13
CA PHE A 261 -20.11 9.69 -1.11
C PHE A 261 -20.08 8.27 -0.49
N ASP A 262 -20.93 7.38 -1.02
CA ASP A 262 -21.08 5.99 -0.57
C ASP A 262 -19.93 5.13 -1.15
N VAL A 263 -18.80 5.06 -0.44
CA VAL A 263 -17.61 4.29 -0.84
C VAL A 263 -18.00 2.82 -0.96
N ARG A 264 -18.71 2.30 0.05
CA ARG A 264 -19.14 0.90 0.09
C ARG A 264 -20.03 0.52 -1.08
N GLY A 265 -21.04 1.33 -1.36
CA GLY A 265 -21.94 1.11 -2.49
C GLY A 265 -21.25 1.29 -3.84
N THR A 266 -20.33 2.24 -3.95
CA THR A 266 -19.65 2.57 -5.22
C THR A 266 -18.63 1.51 -5.62
N PHE A 267 -17.84 1.03 -4.66
CA PHE A 267 -16.73 0.10 -4.94
C PHE A 267 -17.00 -1.34 -4.47
N GLY A 268 -18.10 -1.58 -3.76
CA GLY A 268 -18.48 -2.91 -3.30
C GLY A 268 -17.61 -3.42 -2.14
N THR A 269 -17.06 -2.51 -1.32
CA THR A 269 -16.30 -2.84 -0.11
C THR A 269 -17.24 -3.28 1.02
N THR A 270 -16.69 -3.60 2.18
CA THR A 270 -17.45 -3.93 3.39
C THR A 270 -17.57 -2.75 4.37
N SER A 271 -16.65 -1.80 4.30
CA SER A 271 -16.58 -0.60 5.13
C SER A 271 -16.55 0.68 4.29
N GLU A 272 -16.92 1.80 4.90
CA GLU A 272 -16.67 3.14 4.36
C GLU A 272 -15.25 3.63 4.72
N ASN A 273 -14.65 3.10 5.79
CA ASN A 273 -13.36 3.57 6.32
C ASN A 273 -12.24 3.31 5.31
N VAL A 274 -11.52 4.37 4.92
CA VAL A 274 -10.38 4.30 4.00
C VAL A 274 -9.09 4.23 4.79
N ASP A 275 -8.36 3.13 4.61
CA ASP A 275 -7.22 2.74 5.47
C ASP A 275 -5.88 2.73 4.68
N GLY A 276 -5.91 3.16 3.43
CA GLY A 276 -4.72 3.23 2.60
C GLY A 276 -4.97 4.16 1.45
N LEU A 277 -3.95 4.95 1.10
CA LEU A 277 -4.03 5.94 0.04
C LEU A 277 -2.72 5.97 -0.72
N GLU A 278 -2.82 5.89 -2.03
CA GLU A 278 -1.68 6.12 -2.90
C GLU A 278 -2.17 6.52 -4.30
N ALA A 279 -1.26 6.77 -5.23
CA ALA A 279 -1.58 7.02 -6.62
C ALA A 279 -0.78 6.13 -7.56
N VAL A 280 -1.38 5.83 -8.71
CA VAL A 280 -0.73 5.03 -9.73
C VAL A 280 -0.97 5.59 -11.12
N ALA A 281 0.07 5.51 -11.96
CA ALA A 281 0.00 5.89 -13.35
C ALA A 281 0.96 5.03 -14.17
N THR A 282 0.89 5.13 -15.50
CA THR A 282 1.73 4.30 -16.35
C THR A 282 3.22 4.53 -16.08
N PRO A 283 4.02 3.47 -15.90
CA PRO A 283 5.47 3.63 -15.82
C PRO A 283 6.02 4.26 -17.10
N GLU A 284 7.07 5.08 -16.99
CA GLU A 284 7.82 5.54 -18.15
C GLU A 284 8.22 4.32 -19.01
N PRO A 285 7.97 4.34 -20.34
CA PRO A 285 8.41 3.26 -21.20
C PRO A 285 9.93 3.15 -21.05
N MET A 286 10.40 2.00 -20.55
CA MET A 286 11.81 1.65 -20.47
C MET A 286 12.43 2.00 -21.82
N THR A 287 13.19 3.10 -21.85
CA THR A 287 13.96 3.44 -23.04
C THR A 287 15.03 2.37 -23.09
N ILE A 288 14.76 1.29 -23.84
CA ILE A 288 15.77 0.30 -24.20
C ILE A 288 16.75 1.07 -25.07
N LEU A 289 17.71 1.74 -24.41
CA LEU A 289 18.82 2.38 -25.06
C LEU A 289 19.61 1.22 -25.66
N GLY A 290 19.36 0.95 -26.94
CA GLY A 290 19.92 -0.17 -27.65
C GLY A 290 21.43 -0.15 -27.53
N VAL A 291 21.98 -1.06 -26.73
CA VAL A 291 23.36 -1.52 -26.85
C VAL A 291 23.42 -2.40 -28.10
N ALA A 292 23.23 -1.75 -29.26
CA ALA A 292 23.49 -2.27 -30.58
C ALA A 292 24.77 -1.60 -31.11
N THR A 293 25.86 -1.70 -30.36
CA THR A 293 27.20 -1.32 -30.85
C THR A 293 28.23 -2.36 -30.42
N SER A 294 28.28 -3.47 -31.16
CA SER A 294 29.54 -4.11 -31.62
C SER A 294 29.29 -5.45 -32.32
N LEU A 295 28.41 -5.46 -33.33
CA LEU A 295 28.43 -6.53 -34.34
C LEU A 295 28.72 -5.92 -35.71
N GLY A 296 29.99 -5.97 -36.08
CA GLY A 296 30.41 -6.08 -37.48
C GLY A 296 30.63 -4.79 -38.26
N PHE A 297 31.86 -4.27 -38.23
CA PHE A 297 32.52 -3.88 -39.48
C PHE A 297 33.79 -4.70 -39.62
N GLY A 298 33.71 -5.74 -40.44
CA GLY A 298 34.88 -6.42 -40.95
C GLY A 298 35.62 -5.52 -41.94
N THR A 299 36.94 -5.49 -41.84
CA THR A 299 37.80 -5.19 -42.99
C THR A 299 38.71 -6.38 -43.24
N PHE A 300 38.36 -7.10 -44.29
CA PHE A 300 39.27 -7.90 -45.09
C PHE A 300 40.55 -7.10 -45.40
N PHE A 301 41.72 -7.61 -45.00
CA PHE A 301 42.93 -7.48 -45.82
C PHE A 301 43.70 -8.79 -45.81
N LYS A 302 43.64 -9.45 -46.97
CA LYS A 302 44.41 -10.63 -47.32
C LYS A 302 45.66 -10.16 -48.07
N ARG A 303 46.83 -10.56 -47.57
CA ARG A 303 48.06 -10.94 -48.31
C ARG A 303 48.96 -9.84 -48.88
N GLN A 304 50.23 -9.80 -48.43
CA GLN A 304 51.35 -10.33 -49.22
C GLN A 304 52.65 -10.49 -48.40
N LYS A 305 53.23 -11.69 -48.51
CA LYS A 305 54.63 -12.01 -48.16
C LYS A 305 55.54 -11.37 -49.22
N GLN A 306 56.58 -10.66 -48.81
CA GLN A 306 57.85 -10.64 -49.55
C GLN A 306 59.02 -10.69 -48.56
N ASN A 307 59.83 -11.74 -48.72
CA ASN A 307 61.21 -11.80 -48.24
C ASN A 307 62.08 -10.87 -49.10
N SER A 308 63.01 -10.14 -48.49
CA SER A 308 64.34 -9.86 -49.07
C SER A 308 65.25 -9.20 -48.03
N SER A 309 66.49 -9.67 -47.99
CA SER A 309 67.59 -9.23 -47.15
C SER A 309 68.35 -8.00 -47.68
N LYS A 310 69.37 -7.59 -46.89
CA LYS A 310 70.45 -6.59 -47.08
C LYS A 310 70.17 -5.26 -46.37
N LYS A 311 71.05 -4.70 -45.54
CA LYS A 311 72.48 -4.89 -45.27
C LYS A 311 72.76 -4.99 -43.77
#